data_AF-A0A1W9RFV9-F1
#
_entry.id   AF-A0A1W9RFV9-F1
#
_cell.length_a   1.000
_cell.length_b   1.000
_cell.length_c   1.000
_cell.angle_alpha   90.00
_cell.angle_beta   90.00
_cell.angle_gamma   90.00
#
_symmetry.space_group_name_H-M   'P 1'
#
loop_
_entity.id
_entity.type
_entity.pdbx_description
1 polymer ?
#
loop_
_entity_poly.entity_id
_entity_poly.type
_entity_poly.pdbx_seq_one_letter_code
_entity_poly.pdbx_strand_id
1 'polypeptide(L)'
;MNSFATTAIGSLPFKDPALAVELNLQYLDIPCWPQLPKLSFLENMYAQFCEGFPGIVLDIDSKKIYVRGENPEEQERFFQAVLGKDYSYFRITEDYAQGLYLFAEKVKEGEIVKGQITGPVSFGLSIFQENGKAIFYNEQLREIVIKHLSMKAIWQYRFLKQIAREVVIFIDEPYLSSIGSGFLTISETDIQNSLSEVVNVLKNEGATVGIHCSGYNKL
;
A
#
# COMPACT_ATOMS: atom_id res chain seq x y z
N MET A 1 -6.63 -22.67 13.41
CA MET A 1 -7.30 -22.09 12.23
C MET A 1 -8.02 -23.21 11.49
N ASN A 2 -9.24 -22.94 11.01
CA ASN A 2 -9.96 -23.86 10.13
C ASN A 2 -9.18 -24.08 8.81
N SER A 3 -9.39 -25.22 8.14
CA SER A 3 -8.70 -25.57 6.89
C SER A 3 -9.03 -24.65 5.70
N PHE A 4 -10.04 -23.77 5.83
CA PHE A 4 -10.45 -22.80 4.81
C PHE A 4 -10.79 -21.46 5.48
N ALA A 5 -9.77 -20.67 5.82
CA ALA A 5 -9.97 -19.34 6.39
C ALA A 5 -10.42 -18.33 5.31
N THR A 6 -11.37 -17.48 5.67
CA THR A 6 -11.90 -16.41 4.83
C THR A 6 -11.23 -15.05 5.12
N THR A 7 -10.98 -14.28 4.07
CA THR A 7 -10.52 -12.89 4.14
C THR A 7 -11.02 -12.13 2.91
N ALA A 8 -10.87 -10.80 2.89
CA ALA A 8 -11.22 -9.97 1.75
C ALA A 8 -9.97 -9.37 1.08
N ILE A 9 -10.11 -8.89 -0.17
CA ILE A 9 -8.99 -8.26 -0.90
C ILE A 9 -8.54 -6.97 -0.20
N GLY A 10 -9.48 -6.13 0.26
CA GLY A 10 -9.20 -4.93 1.07
C GLY A 10 -10.13 -3.77 0.72
N SER A 11 -10.22 -3.43 -0.56
CA SER A 11 -11.10 -2.35 -1.03
C SER A 11 -12.58 -2.74 -0.97
N LEU A 12 -13.41 -1.81 -0.50
CA LEU A 12 -14.85 -1.98 -0.44
C LEU A 12 -15.60 -0.77 -1.01
N PRO A 13 -16.75 -0.97 -1.68
CA PRO A 13 -17.51 0.10 -2.32
C PRO A 13 -18.42 0.86 -1.32
N PHE A 14 -17.97 1.03 -0.07
CA PHE A 14 -18.72 1.72 0.98
C PHE A 14 -18.31 3.20 1.11
N LYS A 15 -19.23 4.00 1.64
CA LYS A 15 -18.99 5.39 2.09
C LYS A 15 -19.06 5.53 3.60
N ASP A 16 -19.52 4.50 4.30
CA ASP A 16 -19.60 4.45 5.76
C ASP A 16 -18.49 3.54 6.28
N PRO A 17 -17.43 4.10 6.89
CA PRO A 17 -16.36 3.31 7.47
C PRO A 17 -16.82 2.38 8.59
N ALA A 18 -17.76 2.81 9.44
CA ALA A 18 -18.18 2.02 10.59
C ALA A 18 -18.89 0.74 10.15
N LEU A 19 -19.77 0.86 9.14
CA LEU A 19 -20.43 -0.29 8.53
C LEU A 19 -19.41 -1.22 7.84
N ALA A 20 -18.45 -0.66 7.10
CA ALA A 20 -17.44 -1.47 6.42
C ALA A 20 -16.58 -2.28 7.41
N VAL A 21 -16.18 -1.67 8.52
CA VAL A 21 -15.42 -2.33 9.59
C VAL A 21 -16.26 -3.41 10.27
N GLU A 22 -17.51 -3.12 10.61
CA GLU A 22 -18.43 -4.08 11.24
C GLU A 22 -18.58 -5.34 10.38
N LEU A 23 -18.83 -5.18 9.07
CA LEU A 23 -18.98 -6.30 8.15
C LEU A 23 -17.69 -7.13 8.02
N ASN A 24 -16.52 -6.50 7.99
CA ASN A 24 -15.25 -7.24 7.95
C ASN A 24 -15.06 -8.10 9.20
N LEU A 25 -15.25 -7.51 10.38
CA LEU A 25 -15.07 -8.20 11.66
C LEU A 25 -16.13 -9.29 11.89
N GLN A 26 -17.35 -9.10 11.38
CA GLN A 26 -18.43 -10.05 11.58
C GLN A 26 -18.31 -11.32 10.71
N TYR A 27 -17.81 -11.18 9.47
CA TYR A 27 -17.95 -12.24 8.45
C TYR A 27 -16.64 -12.90 8.00
N LEU A 28 -15.47 -12.41 8.42
CA LEU A 28 -14.18 -12.94 7.99
C LEU A 28 -13.45 -13.65 9.12
N ASP A 29 -12.82 -14.79 8.83
CA ASP A 29 -11.93 -15.48 9.78
C ASP A 29 -10.63 -14.68 10.01
N ILE A 30 -10.16 -14.00 8.97
CA ILE A 30 -9.01 -13.08 8.99
C ILE A 30 -9.51 -11.73 8.48
N PRO A 31 -10.08 -10.89 9.35
CA PRO A 31 -10.60 -9.60 8.95
C PRO A 31 -9.47 -8.69 8.46
N CYS A 32 -9.74 -7.91 7.40
CA CYS A 32 -8.85 -6.85 6.95
C CYS A 32 -9.46 -5.48 7.24
N TRP A 33 -8.59 -4.49 7.45
CA TRP A 33 -9.07 -3.11 7.53
C TRP A 33 -9.57 -2.66 6.15
N PRO A 34 -10.72 -1.99 6.04
CA PRO A 34 -11.30 -1.66 4.74
C PRO A 34 -10.66 -0.40 4.14
N GLN A 35 -10.31 -0.45 2.86
CA GLN A 35 -9.99 0.75 2.06
C GLN A 35 -11.27 1.28 1.39
N LEU A 36 -11.52 2.58 1.48
CA LEU A 36 -12.82 3.17 1.12
C LEU A 36 -12.70 4.21 -0.03
N PRO A 37 -12.30 3.82 -1.25
CA PRO A 37 -12.07 4.76 -2.35
C PRO A 37 -13.32 5.53 -2.81
N LYS A 38 -14.53 5.11 -2.38
CA LYS A 38 -15.77 5.86 -2.63
C LYS A 38 -16.05 6.95 -1.59
N LEU A 39 -15.38 6.91 -0.44
CA LEU A 39 -15.47 7.92 0.61
C LEU A 39 -14.62 9.15 0.25
N SER A 40 -13.36 8.94 -0.11
CA SER A 40 -12.42 10.01 -0.43
C SER A 40 -11.44 9.57 -1.52
N PHE A 41 -10.94 10.51 -2.32
CA PHE A 41 -9.82 10.23 -3.23
C PHE A 41 -8.55 9.86 -2.46
N LEU A 42 -8.37 10.36 -1.23
CA LEU A 42 -7.24 10.01 -0.37
C LEU A 42 -7.23 8.52 0.01
N GLU A 43 -8.39 7.86 -0.01
CA GLU A 43 -8.56 6.42 0.26
C GLU A 43 -8.38 5.57 -1.01
N ASN A 44 -8.12 6.19 -2.18
CA ASN A 44 -7.69 5.46 -3.36
C ASN A 44 -6.35 4.79 -3.09
N MET A 45 -6.17 3.53 -3.51
CA MET A 45 -4.96 2.77 -3.18
C MET A 45 -3.65 3.49 -3.55
N TYR A 46 -3.60 4.29 -4.62
CA TYR A 46 -2.38 5.03 -4.98
C TYR A 46 -2.22 6.31 -4.16
N ALA A 47 -3.31 7.05 -3.93
CA ALA A 47 -3.29 8.27 -3.14
C ALA A 47 -3.00 7.98 -1.65
N GLN A 48 -3.59 6.91 -1.12
CA GLN A 48 -3.45 6.45 0.25
C GLN A 48 -1.99 6.22 0.63
N PHE A 49 -1.26 5.51 -0.23
CA PHE A 49 0.12 5.17 0.06
C PHE A 49 1.12 6.23 -0.39
N CYS A 50 0.72 7.31 -1.08
CA CYS A 50 1.63 8.38 -1.46
C CYS A 50 1.87 9.44 -0.38
N GLU A 51 1.11 9.41 0.74
CA GLU A 51 1.34 10.30 1.88
C GLU A 51 2.77 10.19 2.41
N GLY A 52 3.50 11.31 2.44
CA GLY A 52 4.91 11.41 2.86
C GLY A 52 5.94 11.11 1.76
N PHE A 53 5.50 10.79 0.54
CA PHE A 53 6.39 10.58 -0.61
C PHE A 53 7.01 11.93 -1.04
N PRO A 54 8.33 12.02 -1.25
CA PRO A 54 8.99 13.29 -1.55
C PRO A 54 8.55 13.82 -2.92
N GLY A 55 8.09 15.08 -2.95
CA GLY A 55 7.70 15.78 -4.18
C GLY A 55 6.33 15.39 -4.71
N ILE A 56 5.58 14.60 -3.94
CA ILE A 56 4.25 14.20 -4.34
C ILE A 56 3.32 15.42 -4.39
N VAL A 57 2.49 15.45 -5.42
CA VAL A 57 1.38 16.37 -5.56
C VAL A 57 0.12 15.55 -5.80
N LEU A 58 -0.87 15.75 -4.94
CA LEU A 58 -2.21 15.22 -5.12
C LEU A 58 -3.12 16.34 -5.61
N ASP A 59 -3.59 16.22 -6.85
CA ASP A 59 -4.66 17.06 -7.37
C ASP A 59 -5.99 16.34 -7.13
N ILE A 60 -6.69 16.77 -6.08
CA ILE A 60 -7.96 16.16 -5.64
C ILE A 60 -9.07 16.40 -6.67
N ASP A 61 -9.08 17.56 -7.31
CA ASP A 61 -10.13 17.96 -8.26
C ASP A 61 -10.04 17.13 -9.54
N SER A 62 -8.82 16.95 -10.07
CA SER A 62 -8.59 16.15 -11.27
C SER A 62 -8.30 14.67 -10.99
N LYS A 63 -8.23 14.27 -9.71
CA LYS A 63 -7.88 12.92 -9.24
C LYS A 63 -6.56 12.41 -9.81
N LYS A 64 -5.56 13.29 -9.86
CA LYS A 64 -4.22 12.98 -10.38
C LYS A 64 -3.20 12.97 -9.25
N ILE A 65 -2.20 12.11 -9.43
CA ILE A 65 -1.06 11.99 -8.56
C ILE A 65 0.18 12.11 -9.42
N TYR A 66 1.04 13.06 -9.10
CA TYR A 66 2.30 13.24 -9.82
C TYR A 66 3.41 13.68 -8.89
N VAL A 67 4.65 13.45 -9.32
CA VAL A 67 5.85 13.94 -8.65
C VAL A 67 6.31 15.18 -9.39
N ARG A 68 6.41 16.30 -8.67
CA ARG A 68 6.97 17.55 -9.20
C ARG A 68 8.45 17.38 -9.53
N GLY A 69 9.06 18.39 -10.16
CA GLY A 69 10.50 18.40 -10.44
C GLY A 69 11.40 18.22 -9.21
N GLU A 70 12.67 18.55 -9.37
CA GLU A 70 13.68 18.37 -8.31
C GLU A 70 13.24 18.95 -6.96
N ASN A 71 13.41 18.15 -5.90
CA ASN A 71 12.94 18.41 -4.55
C ASN A 71 13.98 17.95 -3.51
N PRO A 72 15.23 18.44 -3.57
CA PRO A 72 16.36 17.89 -2.83
C PRO A 72 16.16 17.90 -1.32
N GLU A 73 15.57 18.95 -0.74
CA GLU A 73 15.33 19.04 0.71
C GLU A 73 14.31 18.00 1.22
N GLU A 74 13.34 17.62 0.37
CA GLU A 74 12.39 16.55 0.71
C GLU A 74 13.02 15.18 0.56
N GLN A 75 13.79 14.96 -0.49
CA GLN A 75 14.53 13.71 -0.66
C GLN A 75 15.54 13.50 0.46
N GLU A 76 16.26 14.55 0.87
CA GLU A 76 17.19 14.48 2.00
C GLU A 76 16.47 14.07 3.29
N ARG A 77 15.37 14.76 3.64
CA ARG A 77 14.56 14.41 4.82
C ARG A 77 14.01 12.99 4.75
N PHE A 78 13.53 12.58 3.58
CA PHE A 78 13.06 11.21 3.33
C PHE A 78 14.17 10.18 3.59
N PHE A 79 15.36 10.36 3.01
CA PHE A 79 16.45 9.41 3.19
C PHE A 79 16.99 9.41 4.62
N GLN A 80 17.00 10.55 5.32
CA GLN A 80 17.31 10.58 6.75
C GLN A 80 16.29 9.77 7.56
N ALA A 81 14.99 9.88 7.26
CA ALA A 81 13.95 9.07 7.90
C ALA A 81 14.10 7.57 7.59
N VAL A 82 14.45 7.21 6.34
CA VAL A 82 14.75 5.82 5.94
C VAL A 82 15.95 5.28 6.75
N LEU A 83 17.06 6.01 6.79
CA LEU A 83 18.28 5.61 7.50
C LEU A 83 18.07 5.50 9.01
N GLY A 84 17.34 6.45 9.58
CA GLY A 84 16.97 6.47 10.99
C GLY A 84 15.90 5.45 11.37
N LYS A 85 15.29 4.75 10.39
CA LYS A 85 14.11 3.89 10.58
C LYS A 85 12.98 4.63 11.32
N ASP A 86 12.78 5.90 10.99
CA ASP A 86 11.69 6.69 11.53
C ASP A 86 10.38 6.32 10.86
N TYR A 87 9.77 5.21 11.30
CA TYR A 87 8.50 4.73 10.77
C TYR A 87 7.35 5.74 10.97
N SER A 88 7.46 6.68 11.91
CA SER A 88 6.43 7.68 12.15
C SER A 88 6.30 8.70 11.01
N TYR A 89 7.40 8.94 10.29
CA TYR A 89 7.44 9.70 9.04
C TYR A 89 6.58 9.04 7.95
N PHE A 90 6.55 7.71 7.92
CA PHE A 90 5.88 6.92 6.88
C PHE A 90 4.44 6.52 7.24
N ARG A 91 3.90 7.05 8.33
CA ARG A 91 2.54 6.74 8.78
C ARG A 91 1.50 7.00 7.70
N ILE A 92 0.38 6.30 7.77
CA ILE A 92 -0.83 6.62 7.01
C ILE A 92 -1.76 7.30 7.99
N THR A 93 -2.07 8.57 7.80
CA THR A 93 -2.96 9.31 8.70
C THR A 93 -4.42 8.93 8.48
N GLU A 94 -5.25 9.28 9.46
CA GLU A 94 -6.69 8.97 9.44
C GLU A 94 -7.41 9.57 8.23
N ASP A 95 -6.97 10.75 7.76
CA ASP A 95 -7.50 11.39 6.55
C ASP A 95 -7.33 10.53 5.29
N TYR A 96 -6.27 9.71 5.25
CA TYR A 96 -5.99 8.80 4.14
C TYR A 96 -6.56 7.40 4.37
N ALA A 97 -6.92 7.02 5.60
CA ALA A 97 -7.33 5.65 5.92
C ALA A 97 -8.29 5.59 7.13
N GLN A 98 -9.48 6.17 7.04
CA GLN A 98 -10.44 6.16 8.17
C GLN A 98 -10.81 4.73 8.57
N GLY A 99 -10.92 3.85 7.57
CA GLY A 99 -11.16 2.42 7.80
C GLY A 99 -10.07 1.74 8.63
N LEU A 100 -8.80 2.13 8.52
CA LEU A 100 -7.68 1.56 9.29
C LEU A 100 -7.80 1.90 10.79
N TYR A 101 -8.08 3.16 11.10
CA TYR A 101 -8.15 3.63 12.49
C TYR A 101 -9.38 3.08 13.21
N LEU A 102 -10.56 3.16 12.57
CA LEU A 102 -11.79 2.58 13.13
C LEU A 102 -11.72 1.05 13.26
N PHE A 103 -11.03 0.38 12.33
CA PHE A 103 -10.74 -1.04 12.45
C PHE A 103 -9.90 -1.31 13.71
N ALA A 104 -8.83 -0.54 13.91
CA ALA A 104 -7.95 -0.72 15.04
C ALA A 104 -8.63 -0.54 16.40
N GLU A 105 -9.62 0.34 16.49
CA GLU A 105 -10.43 0.52 17.71
C GLU A 105 -11.36 -0.66 18.01
N LYS A 106 -11.76 -1.44 16.99
CA LYS A 106 -12.81 -2.46 17.09
C LYS A 106 -12.31 -3.90 17.04
N VAL A 107 -11.09 -4.13 16.57
CA VAL A 107 -10.43 -5.45 16.59
C VAL A 107 -10.36 -5.96 18.02
N LYS A 108 -10.66 -7.25 18.19
CA LYS A 108 -10.60 -7.90 19.50
C LYS A 108 -9.21 -8.51 19.72
N GLU A 109 -8.79 -8.52 20.98
CA GLU A 109 -7.55 -9.18 21.37
C GLU A 109 -7.57 -10.65 20.95
N GLY A 110 -6.47 -11.12 20.37
CA GLY A 110 -6.32 -12.50 19.91
C GLY A 110 -6.61 -12.73 18.43
N GLU A 111 -7.20 -11.76 17.72
CA GLU A 111 -7.48 -11.86 16.29
C GLU A 111 -6.20 -11.93 15.44
N ILE A 112 -6.31 -12.61 14.30
CA ILE A 112 -5.35 -12.51 13.20
C ILE A 112 -5.95 -11.52 12.23
N VAL A 113 -5.24 -10.45 11.94
CA VAL A 113 -5.74 -9.42 11.03
C VAL A 113 -4.91 -9.38 9.76
N LYS A 114 -5.52 -8.90 8.69
CA LYS A 114 -4.85 -8.61 7.44
C LYS A 114 -4.71 -7.10 7.25
N GLY A 115 -3.52 -6.68 6.88
CA GLY A 115 -3.26 -5.40 6.26
C GLY A 115 -2.92 -5.55 4.77
N GLN A 116 -2.86 -4.43 4.08
CA GLN A 116 -2.53 -4.39 2.66
C GLN A 116 -1.78 -3.10 2.29
N ILE A 117 -0.92 -3.21 1.29
CA ILE A 117 -0.18 -2.09 0.72
C ILE A 117 -0.13 -2.25 -0.80
N THR A 118 -0.21 -1.14 -1.55
CA THR A 118 0.04 -1.20 -2.99
C THR A 118 1.49 -1.61 -3.24
N GLY A 119 1.71 -2.51 -4.20
CA GLY A 119 3.04 -2.93 -4.57
C GLY A 119 3.81 -1.89 -5.40
N PRO A 120 5.16 -1.97 -5.39
CA PRO A 120 6.03 -0.97 -5.99
C PRO A 120 5.86 -0.83 -7.51
N VAL A 121 5.50 -1.90 -8.21
CA VAL A 121 5.32 -1.84 -9.67
C VAL A 121 4.05 -1.07 -10.00
N SER A 122 2.90 -1.47 -9.44
CA SER A 122 1.63 -0.78 -9.66
C SER A 122 1.66 0.66 -9.16
N PHE A 123 2.27 0.92 -8.00
CA PHE A 123 2.42 2.27 -7.47
C PHE A 123 3.25 3.14 -8.41
N GLY A 124 4.43 2.68 -8.81
CA GLY A 124 5.32 3.44 -9.68
C GLY A 124 4.77 3.65 -11.09
N LEU A 125 3.88 2.77 -11.57
CA LEU A 125 3.24 2.90 -12.88
C LEU A 125 1.98 3.77 -12.87
N SER A 126 1.42 4.04 -11.69
CA SER A 126 0.19 4.83 -11.54
C SER A 126 0.44 6.29 -11.18
N ILE A 127 1.68 6.62 -10.81
CA ILE A 127 2.12 7.98 -10.50
C ILE A 127 3.04 8.47 -11.62
N PHE A 128 2.83 9.71 -12.04
CA PHE A 128 3.53 10.29 -13.19
C PHE A 128 4.47 11.41 -12.78
N GLN A 129 5.47 11.67 -13.59
CA GLN A 129 6.23 12.91 -13.57
C GLN A 129 5.47 13.98 -14.36
N GLU A 130 5.88 15.25 -14.24
CA GLU A 130 5.30 16.37 -15.00
C GLU A 130 5.40 16.19 -16.54
N ASN A 131 6.38 15.42 -17.01
CA ASN A 131 6.54 15.07 -18.42
C ASN A 131 5.62 13.93 -18.89
N GLY A 132 4.73 13.43 -18.03
CA GLY A 132 3.77 12.37 -18.34
C GLY A 132 4.33 10.95 -18.32
N LYS A 133 5.61 10.74 -17.97
CA LYS A 133 6.19 9.41 -17.80
C LYS A 133 5.92 8.89 -16.40
N ALA A 134 5.58 7.60 -16.29
CA ALA A 134 5.40 6.97 -14.98
C ALA A 134 6.73 6.93 -14.20
N ILE A 135 6.66 7.15 -12.89
CA ILE A 135 7.85 7.29 -12.04
C ILE A 135 8.67 5.99 -11.96
N PHE A 136 8.06 4.83 -12.23
CA PHE A 136 8.77 3.54 -12.26
C PHE A 136 9.91 3.48 -13.28
N TYR A 137 9.80 4.23 -14.39
CA TYR A 137 10.81 4.25 -15.44
C TYR A 137 12.04 5.09 -15.09
N ASN A 138 11.97 5.90 -14.04
CA ASN A 138 13.10 6.62 -13.50
C ASN A 138 13.72 5.79 -12.37
N GLU A 139 14.99 5.43 -12.51
CA GLU A 139 15.68 4.55 -11.56
C GLU A 139 15.72 5.13 -10.13
N GLN A 140 16.01 6.42 -9.99
CA GLN A 140 16.05 7.10 -8.70
C GLN A 140 14.66 7.16 -8.05
N LEU A 141 13.61 7.50 -8.81
CA LEU A 141 12.25 7.51 -8.29
C LEU A 141 11.76 6.09 -7.96
N ARG A 142 12.17 5.08 -8.74
CA ARG A 142 11.87 3.67 -8.46
C ARG A 142 12.50 3.24 -7.13
N GLU A 143 13.74 3.63 -6.85
CA GLU A 143 14.36 3.38 -5.54
C GLU A 143 13.56 4.04 -4.41
N ILE A 144 13.18 5.32 -4.57
CA ILE A 144 12.35 6.03 -3.58
C ILE A 144 11.01 5.32 -3.36
N VAL A 145 10.35 4.84 -4.42
CA VAL A 145 9.11 4.05 -4.32
C VAL A 145 9.32 2.81 -3.45
N ILE A 146 10.38 2.04 -3.72
CA ILE A 146 10.64 0.80 -2.98
C ILE A 146 10.91 1.10 -1.50
N LYS A 147 11.74 2.10 -1.18
CA LYS A 147 12.03 2.50 0.21
C LYS A 147 10.80 3.03 0.92
N HIS A 148 10.01 3.86 0.25
CA HIS A 148 8.79 4.46 0.79
C HIS A 148 7.77 3.40 1.18
N LEU A 149 7.46 2.50 0.25
CA LEU A 149 6.50 1.42 0.49
C LEU A 149 7.03 0.41 1.52
N SER A 150 8.34 0.13 1.53
CA SER A 150 8.98 -0.70 2.55
C SER A 150 8.76 -0.15 3.96
N MET A 151 9.05 1.13 4.17
CA MET A 151 8.90 1.76 5.49
C MET A 151 7.43 1.92 5.90
N LYS A 152 6.55 2.25 4.94
CA LYS A 152 5.11 2.35 5.18
C LYS A 152 4.48 0.99 5.49
N ALA A 153 4.94 -0.08 4.84
CA ALA A 153 4.50 -1.45 5.14
C ALA A 153 4.90 -1.88 6.55
N ILE A 154 6.14 -1.59 6.97
CA ILE A 154 6.59 -1.86 8.34
C ILE A 154 5.78 -1.04 9.35
N TRP A 155 5.53 0.25 9.07
CA TRP A 155 4.68 1.07 9.93
C TRP A 155 3.29 0.45 10.10
N GLN A 156 2.63 0.06 9.00
CA GLN A 156 1.29 -0.53 9.04
C GLN A 156 1.29 -1.86 9.79
N TYR A 157 2.28 -2.72 9.53
CA TYR A 157 2.45 -3.96 10.26
C TYR A 157 2.58 -3.72 11.76
N ARG A 158 3.45 -2.79 12.19
CA ARG A 158 3.65 -2.44 13.60
C ARG A 158 2.39 -1.86 14.24
N PHE A 159 1.67 -1.00 13.53
CA PHE A 159 0.39 -0.44 13.98
C PHE A 159 -0.64 -1.55 14.25
N LEU A 160 -0.86 -2.45 13.29
CA LEU A 160 -1.77 -3.58 13.45
C LEU A 160 -1.29 -4.59 14.48
N LYS A 161 0.03 -4.75 14.65
CA LYS A 161 0.60 -5.69 15.62
C LYS A 161 0.35 -5.26 17.07
N GLN A 162 0.04 -3.99 17.33
CA GLN A 162 -0.34 -3.51 18.67
C GLN A 162 -1.69 -4.05 19.14
N ILE A 163 -2.57 -4.41 18.20
CA ILE A 163 -3.96 -4.80 18.48
C ILE A 163 -4.26 -6.27 18.15
N ALA A 164 -3.40 -6.93 17.37
CA ALA A 164 -3.64 -8.27 16.84
C ALA A 164 -2.57 -9.28 17.25
N ARG A 165 -2.98 -10.54 17.41
CA ARG A 165 -2.08 -11.65 17.73
C ARG A 165 -1.09 -11.91 16.60
N GLU A 166 -1.58 -11.89 15.37
CA GLU A 166 -0.79 -12.06 14.15
C GLU A 166 -1.27 -11.08 13.08
N VAL A 167 -0.34 -10.63 12.24
CA VAL A 167 -0.63 -9.72 11.15
C VAL A 167 -0.12 -10.33 9.85
N VAL A 168 -1.02 -10.42 8.87
CA VAL A 168 -0.70 -10.79 7.50
C VAL A 168 -0.72 -9.53 6.65
N ILE A 169 0.33 -9.24 5.89
CA ILE A 169 0.35 -8.09 4.97
C ILE A 169 0.29 -8.59 3.53
N PHE A 170 -0.67 -8.09 2.77
CA PHE A 170 -0.75 -8.34 1.33
C PHE A 170 -0.14 -7.18 0.56
N ILE A 171 0.64 -7.51 -0.46
CA ILE A 171 1.13 -6.56 -1.45
C ILE A 171 0.23 -6.66 -2.68
N ASP A 172 -0.50 -5.60 -2.98
CA ASP A 172 -1.49 -5.55 -4.06
C ASP A 172 -0.85 -5.00 -5.34
N GLU A 173 -0.80 -5.84 -6.37
CA GLU A 173 -0.12 -5.58 -7.63
C GLU A 173 -1.04 -5.79 -8.84
N PRO A 174 -2.07 -4.93 -9.03
CA PRO A 174 -2.99 -5.07 -10.15
C PRO A 174 -2.30 -4.97 -11.52
N TYR A 175 -1.23 -4.17 -11.66
CA TYR A 175 -0.57 -3.95 -12.96
C TYR A 175 0.30 -5.13 -13.40
N LEU A 176 0.68 -6.06 -12.50
CA LEU A 176 1.44 -7.25 -12.89
C LEU A 176 0.70 -8.10 -13.93
N SER A 177 -0.63 -8.09 -13.90
CA SER A 177 -1.48 -8.78 -14.88
C SER A 177 -1.39 -8.22 -16.30
N SER A 178 -0.94 -6.98 -16.43
CA SER A 178 -0.81 -6.27 -17.71
C SER A 178 0.61 -6.38 -18.29
N ILE A 179 1.54 -7.02 -17.56
CA ILE A 179 2.92 -7.22 -18.02
C ILE A 179 2.95 -8.26 -19.13
N GLY A 180 3.71 -7.98 -20.19
CA GLY A 180 3.75 -8.81 -21.40
C GLY A 180 2.66 -8.46 -22.44
N SER A 181 1.74 -7.54 -22.14
CA SER A 181 0.71 -7.08 -23.08
C SER A 181 1.25 -6.17 -24.22
N GLY A 182 2.56 -5.94 -24.28
CA GLY A 182 3.21 -5.05 -25.26
C GLY A 182 3.18 -3.56 -24.91
N PHE A 183 2.37 -3.15 -23.92
CA PHE A 183 2.23 -1.74 -23.50
C PHE A 183 3.22 -1.30 -22.41
N LEU A 184 3.81 -2.25 -21.69
CA LEU A 184 4.75 -1.98 -20.59
C LEU A 184 6.13 -2.54 -20.92
N THR A 185 7.12 -1.67 -21.05
CA THR A 185 8.54 -2.02 -21.28
C THR A 185 9.30 -2.06 -19.95
N ILE A 186 9.01 -3.05 -19.11
CA ILE A 186 9.64 -3.21 -17.79
C ILE A 186 10.39 -4.55 -17.76
N SER A 187 11.61 -4.55 -17.22
CA SER A 187 12.38 -5.78 -17.09
C SER A 187 11.83 -6.65 -15.97
N GLU A 188 11.80 -7.98 -16.19
CA GLU A 188 11.43 -8.95 -15.14
C GLU A 188 12.31 -8.80 -13.89
N THR A 189 13.58 -8.44 -14.08
CA THR A 189 14.53 -8.18 -13.00
C THR A 189 14.13 -6.98 -12.14
N ASP A 190 13.73 -5.86 -12.74
CA ASP A 190 13.26 -4.69 -11.97
C ASP A 190 12.01 -5.02 -11.16
N ILE A 191 11.08 -5.79 -11.74
CA ILE A 191 9.87 -6.24 -11.05
C ILE A 191 10.22 -7.12 -9.86
N GLN A 192 11.04 -8.16 -10.08
CA GLN A 192 11.45 -9.09 -9.05
C GLN A 192 12.21 -8.40 -7.93
N ASN A 193 13.15 -7.51 -8.25
CA ASN A 193 13.93 -6.77 -7.26
C ASN A 193 13.04 -5.85 -6.42
N SER A 194 12.15 -5.09 -7.08
CA SER A 194 11.24 -4.17 -6.40
C SER A 194 10.34 -4.90 -5.40
N LEU A 195 9.72 -6.01 -5.83
CA LEU A 195 8.85 -6.82 -4.98
C LEU A 195 9.61 -7.52 -3.86
N SER A 196 10.77 -8.11 -4.19
CA SER A 196 11.56 -8.86 -3.22
C SER A 196 12.01 -7.99 -2.07
N GLU A 197 12.35 -6.73 -2.31
CA GLU A 197 12.75 -5.81 -1.24
C GLU A 197 11.60 -5.61 -0.23
N VAL A 198 10.39 -5.25 -0.71
CA VAL A 198 9.22 -5.03 0.16
C VAL A 198 8.82 -6.31 0.91
N VAL A 199 8.86 -7.46 0.23
CA VAL A 199 8.59 -8.77 0.85
C VAL A 199 9.61 -9.08 1.93
N ASN A 200 10.90 -8.89 1.65
CA ASN A 200 11.97 -9.25 2.57
C ASN A 200 11.98 -8.38 3.82
N VAL A 201 11.74 -7.07 3.70
CA VAL A 201 11.67 -6.20 4.89
C VAL A 201 10.52 -6.59 5.82
N LEU A 202 9.35 -6.94 5.26
CA LEU A 202 8.20 -7.40 6.05
C LEU A 202 8.46 -8.76 6.71
N LYS A 203 9.05 -9.71 5.97
CA LYS A 203 9.41 -11.03 6.53
C LYS A 203 10.45 -10.90 7.65
N ASN A 204 11.45 -10.04 7.49
CA ASN A 204 12.46 -9.77 8.50
C ASN A 204 11.87 -9.13 9.77
N GLU A 205 10.75 -8.40 9.64
CA GLU A 205 9.98 -7.84 10.75
C GLU A 205 9.03 -8.88 11.41
N GLY A 206 8.91 -10.07 10.84
CA GLY A 206 8.09 -11.18 11.35
C GLY A 206 6.67 -11.25 10.78
N ALA A 207 6.36 -10.47 9.74
CA ALA A 207 5.05 -10.53 9.09
C ALA A 207 4.90 -11.78 8.21
N THR A 208 3.68 -12.35 8.17
CA THR A 208 3.30 -13.23 7.06
C THR A 208 2.96 -12.36 5.86
N VAL A 209 3.55 -12.66 4.70
CA VAL A 209 3.41 -11.82 3.50
C VAL A 209 2.70 -12.58 2.40
N GLY A 210 1.64 -11.98 1.86
CA GLY A 210 0.96 -12.42 0.65
C GLY A 210 1.14 -11.42 -0.49
N ILE A 211 0.92 -11.87 -1.73
CA ILE A 211 0.83 -10.99 -2.89
C ILE A 211 -0.52 -11.26 -3.55
N HIS A 212 -1.29 -10.21 -3.80
CA HIS A 212 -2.48 -10.27 -4.62
C HIS A 212 -2.19 -9.64 -5.97
N CYS A 213 -2.41 -10.40 -7.03
CA CYS A 213 -2.41 -9.90 -8.41
C CYS A 213 -3.82 -10.10 -8.97
N SER A 214 -4.43 -9.03 -9.47
CA SER A 214 -5.73 -9.10 -10.12
C SER A 214 -5.56 -9.79 -11.47
N GLY A 215 -6.03 -11.03 -11.63
CA GLY A 215 -5.88 -11.75 -12.90
C GLY A 215 -6.64 -11.11 -14.06
N TYR A 216 -6.03 -11.11 -15.24
CA TYR A 216 -6.74 -10.90 -16.51
C TYR A 216 -7.25 -12.27 -17.00
N ASN A 217 -8.51 -12.60 -16.71
CA ASN A 217 -9.20 -13.66 -17.44
C ASN A 217 -9.97 -13.01 -18.59
N LYS A 218 -9.42 -13.07 -19.80
CA LYS A 218 -10.26 -13.05 -21.00
C LYS A 218 -11.05 -14.36 -20.98
N LEU A 219 -12.27 -14.31 -20.47
CA LEU A 219 -13.30 -15.30 -20.84
C LEU A 219 -13.90 -14.89 -22.19
#